data_AF-A0A3D5ZCW5-F1
#
_entry.id   AF-A0A3D5ZCW5-F1
#
_cell.length_a   1.000
_cell.length_b   1.000
_cell.length_c   1.000
_cell.angle_alpha   90.00
_cell.angle_beta   90.00
_cell.angle_gamma   90.00
#
_symmetry.space_group_name_H-M   'P 1'
#
loop_
_entity.id
_entity.type
_entity.pdbx_description
1 polymer ?
#
loop_
_entity_poly.entity_id
_entity_poly.type
_entity_poly.pdbx_seq_one_letter_code
_entity_poly.pdbx_strand_id
1 'polypeptide(L)'
;ICGTSYDEIEISSSGNTPEVNLGGYLAVCDEDFPITLNPGSYDSYLWSSGEDSQQLIINSPEIVSIIVTSPCGTASDEKTIASLGTVPSVELGEDVSLCNADFPFTLDAGSEGDNYMWSTGEETPLITVDAPSVISVEVENQCGLSSGHIFITSAGDIPILALGGEVSYCEAEFPVLISSPVFDSYTWSNGDLTQETYVNQPQSLTLEVSNVCGTVSEELIISSLGDIPNLDLGEDINYCLADFPVQIECGIYDSYLWSTDENTSSIWINEPQSISLEVANICGTNTDDINIGILPNEESLVNLLLCEDGIISYQDVTITEPGTYNFISENGASNGCELLTEVNVSFVPQENQTLVINLEEAETYEFNGVIYDQEGSYYFSENQLTGCDIDIELIINYLDNSVVTYIPSAFSPNYDGLNDVFQPIVKLGDNVEFISYKFQIFNRYGEIVFSSEDYSESRWNGGFGNEGEYFVQNSIYNWTLQFNTTASSYTQNFNGFVNIVR
;
A
#
# COMPACT_ATOMS: atom_id res chain seq x y z
N ILE A 1 -98.05 -135.36 -76.08
CA ILE A 1 -98.02 -135.14 -74.61
C ILE A 1 -97.09 -133.96 -74.40
N CYS A 2 -97.62 -132.87 -73.83
CA CYS A 2 -96.99 -131.57 -73.76
C CYS A 2 -95.63 -131.63 -73.04
N GLY A 3 -94.60 -131.07 -73.69
CA GLY A 3 -93.33 -130.79 -73.04
C GLY A 3 -93.46 -129.51 -72.21
N THR A 4 -92.91 -129.54 -71.00
CA THR A 4 -92.69 -128.37 -70.18
C THR A 4 -91.18 -128.13 -70.13
N SER A 5 -90.73 -127.02 -70.71
CA SER A 5 -89.42 -126.43 -70.42
C SER A 5 -89.55 -125.57 -69.18
N TYR A 6 -88.59 -125.67 -68.27
CA TYR A 6 -88.34 -124.70 -67.21
C TYR A 6 -86.96 -124.09 -67.45
N ASP A 7 -86.88 -122.78 -67.25
CA ASP A 7 -85.67 -121.97 -67.30
C ASP A 7 -85.30 -121.64 -65.85
N GLU A 8 -84.01 -121.72 -65.52
CA GLU A 8 -83.47 -121.52 -64.18
C GLU A 8 -82.68 -120.21 -64.21
N ILE A 9 -83.26 -119.13 -63.66
CA ILE A 9 -82.55 -117.86 -63.48
C ILE A 9 -81.74 -117.97 -62.20
N GLU A 10 -80.42 -118.15 -62.32
CA GLU A 10 -79.49 -117.81 -61.24
C GLU A 10 -79.42 -116.29 -61.11
N ILE A 11 -80.07 -115.74 -60.08
CA ILE A 11 -79.79 -114.37 -59.63
C ILE A 11 -78.53 -114.42 -58.77
N SER A 12 -77.37 -114.17 -59.35
CA SER A 12 -76.17 -113.90 -58.57
C SER A 12 -76.24 -112.46 -58.05
N SER A 13 -76.68 -112.26 -56.80
CA SER A 13 -76.53 -110.98 -56.11
C SER A 13 -75.09 -110.81 -55.63
N SER A 14 -74.16 -110.46 -56.54
CA SER A 14 -72.82 -110.02 -56.14
C SER A 14 -72.82 -108.52 -55.86
N GLY A 15 -73.48 -108.14 -54.78
CA GLY A 15 -73.40 -106.79 -54.22
C GLY A 15 -72.56 -106.84 -52.95
N ASN A 16 -71.33 -106.33 -52.99
CA ASN A 16 -70.58 -106.10 -51.76
C ASN A 16 -71.19 -104.89 -51.04
N THR A 17 -71.23 -104.92 -49.72
CA THR A 17 -71.56 -103.73 -48.92
C THR A 17 -70.60 -102.59 -49.28
N PRO A 18 -71.05 -101.33 -49.28
CA PRO A 18 -70.16 -100.21 -49.58
C PRO A 18 -69.03 -100.16 -48.54
N GLU A 19 -67.85 -99.70 -48.95
CA GLU A 19 -66.71 -99.46 -48.07
C GLU A 19 -66.28 -98.00 -48.28
N VAL A 20 -66.34 -97.19 -47.23
CA VAL A 20 -65.90 -95.79 -47.24
C VAL A 20 -64.74 -95.63 -46.28
N ASN A 21 -63.70 -94.92 -46.69
CA ASN A 21 -62.52 -94.64 -45.88
C ASN A 21 -61.99 -93.22 -46.20
N LEU A 22 -62.10 -92.32 -45.24
CA LEU A 22 -61.67 -90.93 -45.25
C LEU A 22 -60.23 -90.75 -44.73
N GLY A 23 -59.61 -91.80 -44.19
CA GLY A 23 -58.20 -91.83 -43.80
C GLY A 23 -57.89 -91.48 -42.34
N GLY A 24 -58.86 -91.57 -41.42
CA GLY A 24 -58.65 -91.53 -39.97
C GLY A 24 -58.19 -90.18 -39.39
N TYR A 25 -56.94 -89.79 -39.62
CA TYR A 25 -56.33 -88.56 -39.06
C TYR A 25 -55.58 -87.79 -40.14
N LEU A 26 -55.79 -86.47 -40.18
CA LEU A 26 -55.06 -85.54 -41.03
C LEU A 26 -54.73 -84.27 -40.22
N ALA A 27 -53.45 -83.92 -40.14
CA ALA A 27 -53.02 -82.63 -39.64
C ALA A 27 -52.47 -81.82 -40.82
N VAL A 28 -52.91 -80.57 -40.95
CA VAL A 28 -52.53 -79.63 -42.02
C VAL A 28 -52.26 -78.25 -41.42
N CYS A 29 -51.60 -77.38 -42.18
CA CYS A 29 -51.32 -76.03 -41.75
C CYS A 29 -52.52 -75.12 -41.93
N ASP A 30 -52.58 -74.02 -41.19
CA ASP A 30 -53.74 -73.12 -41.24
C ASP A 30 -53.96 -72.54 -42.64
N GLU A 31 -52.89 -72.38 -43.44
CA GLU A 31 -52.95 -71.94 -44.84
C GLU A 31 -53.51 -72.98 -45.82
N ASP A 32 -53.52 -74.26 -45.45
CA ASP A 32 -54.06 -75.34 -46.28
C ASP A 32 -55.59 -75.38 -46.26
N PHE A 33 -56.22 -74.68 -45.31
CA PHE A 33 -57.67 -74.52 -45.31
C PHE A 33 -58.12 -73.51 -46.37
N PRO A 34 -59.22 -73.77 -47.10
CA PRO A 34 -60.15 -74.88 -46.90
C PRO A 34 -59.73 -76.19 -47.60
N ILE A 35 -59.92 -77.33 -46.92
CA ILE A 35 -59.68 -78.66 -47.49
C ILE A 35 -60.99 -79.31 -47.97
N THR A 36 -60.92 -80.12 -49.03
CA THR A 36 -62.10 -80.82 -49.59
C THR A 36 -62.03 -82.33 -49.34
N LEU A 37 -63.04 -82.90 -48.69
CA LEU A 37 -63.20 -84.34 -48.53
C LEU A 37 -64.08 -84.92 -49.63
N ASN A 38 -63.65 -86.04 -50.23
CA ASN A 38 -64.41 -86.76 -51.24
C ASN A 38 -64.33 -88.29 -50.97
N PRO A 39 -65.41 -88.92 -50.48
CA PRO A 39 -65.44 -90.34 -50.11
C PRO A 39 -65.50 -91.28 -51.34
N GLY A 40 -65.67 -90.75 -52.55
CA GLY A 40 -65.95 -91.53 -53.76
C GLY A 40 -67.39 -91.33 -54.24
N SER A 41 -67.88 -92.21 -55.12
CA SER A 41 -69.21 -92.11 -55.74
C SER A 41 -70.18 -93.15 -55.16
N TYR A 42 -71.26 -92.68 -54.55
CA TYR A 42 -72.34 -93.45 -53.95
C TYR A 42 -73.72 -92.84 -54.30
N ASP A 43 -74.82 -93.54 -53.98
CA ASP A 43 -76.17 -93.08 -54.31
C ASP A 43 -76.64 -91.91 -53.43
N SER A 44 -76.23 -91.87 -52.16
CA SER A 44 -76.51 -90.76 -51.24
C SER A 44 -75.41 -90.56 -50.21
N TYR A 45 -75.29 -89.34 -49.70
CA TYR A 45 -74.32 -88.92 -48.70
C TYR A 45 -75.06 -88.25 -47.53
N LEU A 46 -74.55 -88.43 -46.31
CA LEU A 46 -74.98 -87.69 -45.13
C LEU A 46 -73.75 -87.39 -44.27
N TRP A 47 -73.30 -86.15 -44.31
CA TRP A 47 -72.18 -85.67 -43.50
C TRP A 47 -72.64 -85.30 -42.08
N SER A 48 -71.71 -85.29 -41.12
CA SER A 48 -71.96 -84.83 -39.74
C SER A 48 -72.43 -83.37 -39.66
N SER A 49 -72.09 -82.55 -40.65
CA SER A 49 -72.60 -81.18 -40.83
C SER A 49 -74.08 -81.11 -41.24
N GLY A 50 -74.65 -82.22 -41.71
CA GLY A 50 -76.01 -82.31 -42.27
C GLY A 50 -76.08 -82.12 -43.79
N GLU A 51 -74.95 -81.91 -44.48
CA GLU A 51 -74.89 -81.82 -45.94
C GLU A 51 -75.05 -83.20 -46.62
N ASP A 52 -75.59 -83.21 -47.84
CA ASP A 52 -75.85 -84.41 -48.66
C ASP A 52 -75.08 -84.42 -49.99
N SER A 53 -74.16 -83.46 -50.17
CA SER A 53 -73.27 -83.33 -51.31
C SER A 53 -72.20 -84.44 -51.32
N GLN A 54 -71.71 -84.79 -52.51
CA GLN A 54 -70.62 -85.76 -52.65
C GLN A 54 -69.30 -85.27 -52.00
N GLN A 55 -69.09 -83.96 -51.94
CA GLN A 55 -67.89 -83.35 -51.39
C GLN A 55 -68.24 -82.42 -50.24
N LEU A 56 -67.41 -82.41 -49.20
CA LEU A 56 -67.54 -81.50 -48.08
C LEU A 56 -66.29 -80.61 -47.96
N ILE A 57 -66.50 -79.30 -47.81
CA ILE A 57 -65.45 -78.31 -47.61
C ILE A 57 -65.28 -78.06 -46.12
N ILE A 58 -64.08 -78.26 -45.60
CA ILE A 58 -63.74 -78.00 -44.20
C ILE A 58 -62.87 -76.76 -44.12
N ASN A 59 -63.28 -75.80 -43.28
CA ASN A 59 -62.63 -74.48 -43.16
C ASN A 59 -61.80 -74.33 -41.87
N SER A 60 -61.88 -75.29 -40.95
CA SER A 60 -61.17 -75.27 -39.67
C SER A 60 -61.02 -76.68 -39.10
N PRO A 61 -60.09 -76.92 -38.15
CA PRO A 61 -59.96 -78.21 -37.47
C PRO A 61 -61.27 -78.71 -36.87
N GLU A 62 -61.69 -79.91 -37.25
CA GLU A 62 -62.92 -80.55 -36.77
C GLU A 62 -62.85 -82.08 -36.95
N ILE A 63 -63.70 -82.81 -36.23
CA ILE A 63 -63.97 -84.22 -36.47
C ILE A 63 -65.21 -84.34 -37.36
N VAL A 64 -65.05 -84.97 -38.51
CA VAL A 64 -66.10 -85.11 -39.53
C VAL A 64 -66.41 -86.58 -39.73
N SER A 65 -67.69 -86.95 -39.72
CA SER A 65 -68.13 -88.28 -40.09
C SER A 65 -69.06 -88.24 -41.29
N ILE A 66 -69.12 -89.34 -42.05
CA ILE A 66 -70.01 -89.51 -43.18
C ILE A 66 -70.71 -90.85 -43.12
N ILE A 67 -71.97 -90.88 -43.57
CA ILE A 67 -72.69 -92.10 -43.92
C ILE A 67 -72.97 -92.07 -45.42
N VAL A 68 -72.54 -93.11 -46.14
CA VAL A 68 -72.83 -93.31 -47.56
C VAL A 68 -73.79 -94.48 -47.76
N THR A 69 -74.69 -94.35 -48.72
CA THR A 69 -75.65 -95.40 -49.06
C THR A 69 -75.42 -95.88 -50.50
N SER A 70 -75.52 -97.18 -50.69
CA SER A 70 -75.56 -97.85 -52.00
C SER A 70 -76.77 -98.78 -52.06
N PRO A 71 -77.11 -99.37 -53.23
CA PRO A 71 -78.20 -100.34 -53.32
C PRO A 71 -77.99 -101.57 -52.44
N CYS A 72 -76.74 -101.82 -52.02
CA CYS A 72 -76.34 -103.00 -51.24
C CYS A 72 -76.20 -102.74 -49.73
N GLY A 73 -76.43 -101.50 -49.25
CA GLY A 73 -76.38 -101.16 -47.82
C GLY A 73 -75.76 -99.78 -47.54
N THR A 74 -75.47 -99.51 -46.27
CA THR A 74 -74.81 -98.28 -45.79
C THR A 74 -73.43 -98.58 -45.20
N ALA A 75 -72.53 -97.61 -45.29
CA ALA A 75 -71.25 -97.62 -44.58
C ALA A 75 -70.97 -96.24 -44.02
N SER A 76 -70.17 -96.18 -42.95
CA SER A 76 -69.80 -94.94 -42.30
C SER A 76 -68.32 -94.92 -41.97
N ASP A 77 -67.73 -93.73 -42.03
CA ASP A 77 -66.36 -93.51 -41.58
C ASP A 77 -66.21 -92.11 -40.96
N GLU A 78 -65.13 -91.92 -40.19
CA GLU A 78 -64.82 -90.70 -39.47
C GLU A 78 -63.39 -90.25 -39.75
N LYS A 79 -63.19 -88.94 -39.86
CA LYS A 79 -61.88 -88.31 -40.00
C LYS A 79 -61.71 -87.18 -38.99
N THR A 80 -60.63 -87.23 -38.23
CA THR A 80 -60.17 -86.12 -37.40
C THR A 80 -59.24 -85.22 -38.22
N ILE A 81 -59.57 -83.93 -38.30
CA ILE A 81 -58.74 -82.91 -38.94
C ILE A 81 -58.20 -81.98 -37.84
N ALA A 82 -56.88 -81.89 -37.73
CA ALA A 82 -56.18 -81.02 -36.78
C ALA A 82 -55.41 -79.92 -37.50
N SER A 83 -55.17 -78.80 -36.82
CA SER A 83 -54.25 -77.76 -37.29
C SER A 83 -52.85 -78.00 -36.70
N LEU A 84 -51.83 -77.86 -37.54
CA LEU A 84 -50.41 -77.81 -37.16
C LEU A 84 -49.96 -76.38 -36.77
N GLY A 85 -50.85 -75.39 -36.89
CA GLY A 85 -50.58 -73.98 -36.67
C GLY A 85 -50.26 -73.23 -37.95
N THR A 86 -49.58 -72.09 -37.80
CA THR A 86 -49.13 -71.22 -38.89
C THR A 86 -47.62 -71.38 -39.11
N VAL A 87 -47.13 -70.89 -40.25
CA VAL A 87 -45.70 -70.62 -40.44
C VAL A 87 -45.22 -69.69 -39.31
N PRO A 88 -44.01 -69.85 -38.75
CA PRO A 88 -43.52 -69.01 -37.66
C PRO A 88 -43.49 -67.52 -38.07
N SER A 89 -43.86 -66.62 -37.18
CA SER A 89 -43.71 -65.17 -37.40
C SER A 89 -42.43 -64.66 -36.75
N VAL A 90 -41.39 -64.39 -37.54
CA VAL A 90 -40.11 -63.83 -37.06
C VAL A 90 -40.12 -62.30 -37.16
N GLU A 91 -40.07 -61.61 -36.03
CA GLU A 91 -39.94 -60.14 -35.97
C GLU A 91 -38.94 -59.73 -34.90
N LEU A 92 -37.73 -59.36 -35.34
CA LEU A 92 -36.62 -58.96 -34.45
C LEU A 92 -36.67 -57.48 -34.03
N GLY A 93 -37.66 -56.73 -34.51
CA GLY A 93 -37.79 -55.29 -34.31
C GLY A 93 -37.07 -54.46 -35.38
N GLU A 94 -37.04 -53.15 -35.15
CA GLU A 94 -36.33 -52.17 -35.99
C GLU A 94 -34.83 -52.17 -35.69
N ASP A 95 -34.03 -51.62 -36.60
CA ASP A 95 -32.59 -51.43 -36.40
C ASP A 95 -32.29 -50.58 -35.17
N VAL A 96 -31.28 -51.00 -34.39
CA VAL A 96 -30.91 -50.37 -33.12
C VAL A 96 -29.48 -49.86 -33.11
N SER A 97 -29.27 -48.71 -32.48
CA SER A 97 -27.95 -48.21 -32.13
C SER A 97 -27.80 -48.22 -30.62
N LEU A 98 -26.94 -49.09 -30.11
CA LEU A 98 -26.79 -49.37 -28.68
C LEU A 98 -25.49 -48.80 -28.14
N CYS A 99 -25.49 -48.38 -26.88
CA CYS A 99 -24.27 -47.99 -26.20
C CYS A 99 -23.48 -49.23 -25.79
N ASN A 100 -22.16 -49.09 -25.65
CA ASN A 100 -21.32 -50.24 -25.32
C ASN A 100 -21.72 -50.89 -23.96
N ALA A 101 -22.31 -50.12 -23.05
CA ALA A 101 -22.85 -50.60 -21.77
C ALA A 101 -24.19 -51.37 -21.89
N ASP A 102 -24.88 -51.28 -23.03
CA ASP A 102 -26.13 -52.00 -23.28
C ASP A 102 -25.89 -53.45 -23.74
N PHE A 103 -24.63 -53.79 -24.07
CA PHE A 103 -24.24 -55.17 -24.35
C PHE A 103 -23.96 -55.95 -23.05
N PRO A 104 -24.33 -57.24 -22.97
CA PRO A 104 -24.91 -58.07 -24.03
C PRO A 104 -26.38 -57.76 -24.32
N PHE A 105 -26.73 -57.66 -25.61
CA PHE A 105 -28.09 -57.41 -26.08
C PHE A 105 -28.80 -58.73 -26.39
N THR A 106 -30.03 -58.90 -25.92
CA THR A 106 -30.80 -60.15 -26.12
C THR A 106 -31.74 -60.00 -27.31
N LEU A 107 -31.71 -60.97 -28.23
CA LEU A 107 -32.64 -61.10 -29.35
C LEU A 107 -33.57 -62.30 -29.12
N ASP A 108 -34.85 -62.13 -29.44
CA ASP A 108 -35.90 -63.13 -29.33
C ASP A 108 -36.53 -63.35 -30.71
N ALA A 109 -36.44 -64.57 -31.25
CA ALA A 109 -37.05 -64.96 -32.51
C ALA A 109 -38.47 -65.54 -32.37
N GLY A 110 -39.04 -65.48 -31.16
CA GLY A 110 -40.34 -66.08 -30.85
C GLY A 110 -40.22 -67.58 -30.53
N SER A 111 -41.32 -68.18 -30.06
CA SER A 111 -41.36 -69.58 -29.59
C SER A 111 -42.16 -70.53 -30.50
N GLU A 112 -42.53 -70.07 -31.70
CA GLU A 112 -43.39 -70.78 -32.66
C GLU A 112 -42.64 -71.77 -33.57
N GLY A 113 -41.30 -71.70 -33.59
CA GLY A 113 -40.42 -72.57 -34.37
C GLY A 113 -40.05 -73.87 -33.66
N ASP A 114 -39.91 -74.94 -34.43
CA ASP A 114 -39.32 -76.21 -33.99
C ASP A 114 -37.78 -76.18 -34.11
N ASN A 115 -37.24 -75.48 -35.13
CA ASN A 115 -35.80 -75.30 -35.36
C ASN A 115 -35.46 -73.81 -35.55
N TYR A 116 -34.30 -73.40 -35.03
CA TYR A 116 -33.76 -72.04 -35.16
C TYR A 116 -32.34 -72.13 -35.72
N MET A 117 -32.00 -71.25 -36.65
CA MET A 117 -30.67 -71.15 -37.23
C MET A 117 -30.24 -69.68 -37.25
N TRP A 118 -29.47 -69.27 -36.25
CA TRP A 118 -28.93 -67.92 -36.19
C TRP A 118 -27.66 -67.80 -37.03
N SER A 119 -27.41 -66.63 -37.60
CA SER A 119 -26.12 -66.27 -38.24
C SER A 119 -24.90 -66.42 -37.33
N THR A 120 -25.11 -66.47 -36.00
CA THR A 120 -24.08 -66.76 -35.00
C THR A 120 -23.75 -68.25 -34.88
N GLY A 121 -24.60 -69.14 -35.39
CA GLY A 121 -24.53 -70.59 -35.23
C GLY A 121 -25.28 -71.14 -34.02
N GLU A 122 -25.96 -70.30 -33.25
CA GLU A 122 -26.84 -70.73 -32.15
C GLU A 122 -28.17 -71.29 -32.68
N GLU A 123 -28.83 -72.15 -31.91
CA GLU A 123 -30.06 -72.87 -32.30
C GLU A 123 -31.22 -72.66 -31.30
N THR A 124 -31.14 -71.65 -30.43
CA THR A 124 -32.16 -71.36 -29.41
C THR A 124 -33.09 -70.21 -29.81
N PRO A 125 -34.32 -70.13 -29.30
CA PRO A 125 -35.24 -69.01 -29.56
C PRO A 125 -34.70 -67.64 -29.11
N LEU A 126 -33.86 -67.66 -28.07
CA LEU A 126 -33.21 -66.48 -27.49
C LEU A 126 -31.70 -66.59 -27.66
N ILE A 127 -31.06 -65.51 -28.11
CA ILE A 127 -29.61 -65.40 -28.15
C ILE A 127 -29.14 -64.07 -27.55
N THR A 128 -27.88 -64.01 -27.14
CA THR A 128 -27.22 -62.78 -26.72
C THR A 128 -26.12 -62.41 -27.71
N VAL A 129 -26.01 -61.12 -28.00
CA VAL A 129 -25.00 -60.55 -28.88
C VAL A 129 -24.13 -59.63 -28.04
N ASP A 130 -22.81 -59.79 -28.12
CA ASP A 130 -21.85 -59.04 -27.29
C ASP A 130 -21.24 -57.82 -28.00
N ALA A 131 -21.50 -57.65 -29.30
CA ALA A 131 -20.92 -56.58 -30.10
C ALA A 131 -21.82 -56.17 -31.28
N PRO A 132 -21.65 -54.92 -31.78
CA PRO A 132 -22.34 -54.46 -32.98
C PRO A 132 -22.13 -55.41 -34.15
N SER A 133 -23.22 -55.87 -34.75
CA SER A 133 -23.24 -56.84 -35.82
C SER A 133 -24.57 -56.83 -36.56
N VAL A 134 -24.62 -57.48 -37.70
CA VAL A 134 -25.87 -57.76 -38.40
C VAL A 134 -26.23 -59.20 -38.08
N ILE A 135 -27.40 -59.40 -37.48
CA ILE A 135 -27.86 -60.72 -37.06
C ILE A 135 -29.08 -61.09 -37.88
N SER A 136 -29.04 -62.26 -38.50
CA SER A 136 -30.20 -62.90 -39.12
C SER A 136 -30.54 -64.21 -38.42
N VAL A 137 -31.82 -64.58 -38.46
CA VAL A 137 -32.33 -65.88 -38.00
C VAL A 137 -33.26 -66.46 -39.05
N GLU A 138 -33.18 -67.77 -39.20
CA GLU A 138 -34.14 -68.58 -39.94
C GLU A 138 -34.83 -69.52 -38.95
N VAL A 139 -36.17 -69.53 -38.96
CA VAL A 139 -37.01 -70.29 -38.04
C VAL A 139 -37.95 -71.18 -38.86
N GLU A 140 -37.94 -72.47 -38.54
CA GLU A 140 -38.71 -73.50 -39.25
C GLU A 140 -39.64 -74.23 -38.28
N ASN A 141 -40.87 -74.48 -38.71
CA ASN A 141 -41.74 -75.49 -38.11
C ASN A 141 -42.34 -76.39 -39.20
N GLN A 142 -43.20 -77.32 -38.81
CA GLN A 142 -43.87 -78.25 -39.74
C GLN A 142 -44.71 -77.56 -40.83
N CYS A 143 -45.04 -76.29 -40.68
CA CYS A 143 -45.81 -75.50 -41.64
C CYS A 143 -44.98 -74.66 -42.59
N GLY A 144 -43.73 -74.37 -42.27
CA GLY A 144 -42.85 -73.68 -43.19
C GLY A 144 -41.70 -72.94 -42.52
N LEU A 145 -41.08 -72.09 -43.34
CA LEU A 145 -39.86 -71.37 -43.03
C LEU A 145 -40.12 -69.87 -43.01
N SER A 146 -39.59 -69.18 -42.01
CA SER A 146 -39.60 -67.73 -41.90
C SER A 146 -38.22 -67.23 -41.52
N SER A 147 -37.88 -66.00 -41.95
CA SER A 147 -36.57 -65.43 -41.68
C SER A 147 -36.66 -63.93 -41.43
N GLY A 148 -35.74 -63.43 -40.61
CA GLY A 148 -35.64 -62.01 -40.27
C GLY A 148 -34.18 -61.61 -40.04
N HIS A 149 -33.92 -60.31 -40.06
CA HIS A 149 -32.61 -59.76 -39.71
C HIS A 149 -32.76 -58.41 -39.00
N ILE A 150 -31.72 -58.02 -38.26
CA ILE A 150 -31.61 -56.75 -37.57
C ILE A 150 -30.18 -56.21 -37.70
N PHE A 151 -30.04 -54.89 -37.90
CA PHE A 151 -28.77 -54.20 -37.82
C PHE A 151 -28.57 -53.64 -36.40
N ILE A 152 -27.48 -54.02 -35.75
CA ILE A 152 -27.08 -53.51 -34.43
C ILE A 152 -25.79 -52.71 -34.60
N THR A 153 -25.86 -51.39 -34.42
CA THR A 153 -24.71 -50.48 -34.45
C THR A 153 -24.29 -50.03 -33.05
N SER A 154 -23.05 -49.57 -32.88
CA SER A 154 -22.62 -48.92 -31.63
C SER A 154 -22.86 -47.41 -31.70
N ALA A 155 -23.50 -46.87 -30.66
CA ALA A 155 -23.59 -45.45 -30.36
C ALA A 155 -22.34 -44.92 -29.62
N GLY A 156 -21.39 -45.79 -29.28
CA GLY A 156 -20.14 -45.47 -28.57
C GLY A 156 -20.23 -45.72 -27.06
N ASP A 157 -19.31 -45.06 -26.35
CA ASP A 157 -19.24 -45.04 -24.89
C ASP A 157 -19.86 -43.75 -24.34
N ILE A 158 -20.18 -43.74 -23.04
CA ILE A 158 -20.38 -42.49 -22.31
C ILE A 158 -19.12 -41.59 -22.44
N PRO A 159 -19.25 -40.25 -22.42
CA PRO A 159 -18.10 -39.37 -22.51
C PRO A 159 -17.16 -39.57 -21.33
N ILE A 160 -15.85 -39.45 -21.57
CA ILE A 160 -14.83 -39.44 -20.53
C ILE A 160 -14.47 -37.98 -20.24
N LEU A 161 -14.81 -37.50 -19.04
CA LEU A 161 -14.49 -36.15 -18.57
C LEU A 161 -13.28 -36.20 -17.61
N ALA A 162 -12.36 -35.26 -17.80
CA ALA A 162 -11.18 -35.07 -16.96
C ALA A 162 -10.83 -33.57 -16.90
N LEU A 163 -11.39 -32.85 -15.92
CA LEU A 163 -11.11 -31.43 -15.66
C LEU A 163 -9.88 -31.18 -14.78
N GLY A 164 -9.45 -32.20 -14.03
CA GLY A 164 -8.42 -32.04 -13.00
C GLY A 164 -9.05 -31.60 -11.68
N GLY A 165 -8.67 -32.23 -10.56
CA GLY A 165 -9.41 -32.06 -9.31
C GLY A 165 -9.26 -30.68 -8.65
N GLU A 166 -8.07 -30.08 -8.69
CA GLU A 166 -7.79 -28.81 -8.00
C GLU A 166 -6.79 -27.96 -8.80
N VAL A 167 -7.06 -26.66 -8.86
CA VAL A 167 -6.16 -25.64 -9.41
C VAL A 167 -6.13 -24.42 -8.48
N SER A 168 -4.99 -23.73 -8.45
CA SER A 168 -4.79 -22.54 -7.63
C SER A 168 -4.20 -21.41 -8.47
N TYR A 169 -4.72 -20.20 -8.28
CA TYR A 169 -4.29 -18.99 -8.97
C TYR A 169 -4.05 -17.87 -7.97
N CYS A 170 -3.25 -16.87 -8.33
CA CYS A 170 -3.11 -15.64 -7.55
C CYS A 170 -4.29 -14.70 -7.79
N GLU A 171 -4.61 -13.84 -6.83
CA GLU A 171 -5.77 -12.92 -6.93
C GLU A 171 -5.72 -12.04 -8.19
N ALA A 172 -4.53 -11.58 -8.57
CA ALA A 172 -4.32 -10.76 -9.77
C ALA A 172 -4.50 -11.52 -11.10
N GLU A 173 -4.56 -12.86 -11.09
CA GLU A 173 -4.80 -13.67 -12.29
C GLU A 173 -6.29 -13.83 -12.60
N PHE A 174 -7.18 -13.55 -11.65
CA PHE A 174 -8.60 -13.56 -11.92
C PHE A 174 -9.02 -12.33 -12.76
N PRO A 175 -9.94 -12.49 -13.74
CA PRO A 175 -10.69 -13.70 -14.06
C PRO A 175 -9.89 -14.71 -14.92
N VAL A 176 -10.03 -15.99 -14.59
CA VAL A 176 -9.36 -17.10 -15.30
C VAL A 176 -10.32 -17.80 -16.27
N LEU A 177 -9.78 -18.26 -17.40
CA LEU A 177 -10.49 -19.06 -18.41
C LEU A 177 -10.32 -20.55 -18.10
N ILE A 178 -11.43 -21.26 -17.90
CA ILE A 178 -11.45 -22.71 -17.74
C ILE A 178 -11.95 -23.32 -19.06
N SER A 179 -11.21 -24.30 -19.57
CA SER A 179 -11.51 -24.97 -20.85
C SER A 179 -11.68 -26.47 -20.64
N SER A 180 -12.73 -27.04 -21.24
CA SER A 180 -12.98 -28.48 -21.26
C SER A 180 -12.52 -29.10 -22.60
N PRO A 181 -12.28 -30.43 -22.68
CA PRO A 181 -12.24 -31.14 -23.96
C PRO A 181 -13.52 -30.96 -24.80
N VAL A 182 -13.49 -31.40 -26.05
CA VAL A 182 -14.63 -31.24 -26.97
C VAL A 182 -15.67 -32.34 -26.75
N PHE A 183 -16.89 -31.94 -26.40
CA PHE A 183 -18.08 -32.78 -26.23
C PHE A 183 -19.29 -32.22 -27.00
N ASP A 184 -20.36 -33.02 -27.11
CA ASP A 184 -21.60 -32.66 -27.80
C ASP A 184 -22.43 -31.61 -27.04
N SER A 185 -22.31 -31.57 -25.71
CA SER A 185 -23.02 -30.64 -24.83
C SER A 185 -22.18 -30.25 -23.61
N TYR A 186 -22.48 -29.07 -23.05
CA TYR A 186 -21.83 -28.55 -21.84
C TYR A 186 -22.90 -27.90 -20.96
N THR A 187 -22.83 -28.15 -19.65
CA THR A 187 -23.58 -27.42 -18.64
C THR A 187 -22.69 -27.16 -17.43
N TRP A 188 -22.19 -25.94 -17.31
CA TRP A 188 -21.40 -25.52 -16.16
C TRP A 188 -22.32 -25.11 -14.99
N SER A 189 -21.86 -25.27 -13.74
CA SER A 189 -22.63 -24.90 -12.55
C SER A 189 -22.92 -23.40 -12.43
N ASN A 190 -22.19 -22.55 -13.16
CA ASN A 190 -22.46 -21.11 -13.30
C ASN A 190 -23.48 -20.77 -14.40
N GLY A 191 -23.97 -21.77 -15.14
CA GLY A 191 -24.99 -21.63 -16.18
C GLY A 191 -24.46 -21.52 -17.61
N ASP A 192 -23.15 -21.52 -17.82
CA ASP A 192 -22.58 -21.50 -19.18
C ASP A 192 -22.81 -22.83 -19.92
N LEU A 193 -22.97 -22.74 -21.25
CA LEU A 193 -23.25 -23.89 -22.14
C LEU A 193 -22.18 -24.09 -23.22
N THR A 194 -21.03 -23.45 -23.06
CA THR A 194 -19.90 -23.47 -24.00
C THR A 194 -18.77 -24.37 -23.51
N GLN A 195 -17.84 -24.73 -24.40
CA GLN A 195 -16.64 -25.50 -24.04
C GLN A 195 -15.75 -24.80 -23.00
N GLU A 196 -15.82 -23.48 -22.95
CA GLU A 196 -15.03 -22.63 -22.07
C GLU A 196 -15.95 -21.78 -21.19
N THR A 197 -15.47 -21.40 -20.00
CA THR A 197 -16.14 -20.50 -19.08
C THR A 197 -15.15 -19.64 -18.30
N TYR A 198 -15.59 -18.49 -17.82
CA TYR A 198 -14.78 -17.60 -16.99
C TYR A 198 -15.14 -17.70 -15.52
N VAL A 199 -14.12 -17.68 -14.67
CA VAL A 199 -14.26 -17.67 -13.22
C VAL A 199 -13.58 -16.42 -12.67
N ASN A 200 -14.33 -15.61 -11.92
CA ASN A 200 -13.88 -14.30 -11.44
C ASN A 200 -13.33 -14.31 -10.00
N GLN A 201 -13.52 -15.41 -9.27
CA GLN A 201 -13.08 -15.57 -7.88
C GLN A 201 -12.98 -17.06 -7.54
N PRO A 202 -12.25 -17.44 -6.47
CA PRO A 202 -12.20 -18.81 -5.98
C PRO A 202 -13.59 -19.41 -5.74
N GLN A 203 -13.84 -20.59 -6.30
CA GLN A 203 -15.10 -21.35 -6.18
C GLN A 203 -14.90 -22.80 -6.59
N SER A 204 -15.86 -23.68 -6.29
CA SER A 204 -15.96 -24.97 -6.96
C SER A 204 -16.86 -24.86 -8.18
N LEU A 205 -16.40 -25.43 -9.29
CA LEU A 205 -17.06 -25.36 -10.59
C LEU A 205 -17.33 -26.79 -11.07
N THR A 206 -18.59 -27.13 -11.29
CA THR A 206 -18.98 -28.44 -11.82
C THR A 206 -19.27 -28.31 -13.30
N LEU A 207 -18.76 -29.21 -14.12
CA LEU A 207 -19.16 -29.36 -15.51
C LEU A 207 -19.90 -30.68 -15.69
N GLU A 208 -21.07 -30.62 -16.31
CA GLU A 208 -21.77 -31.78 -16.85
C GLU A 208 -21.67 -31.78 -18.38
N VAL A 209 -21.28 -32.93 -18.95
CA VAL A 209 -21.26 -33.17 -20.40
C VAL A 209 -22.05 -34.43 -20.72
N SER A 210 -22.66 -34.47 -21.90
CA SER A 210 -23.46 -35.62 -22.32
C SER A 210 -23.31 -35.94 -23.79
N ASN A 211 -23.56 -37.21 -24.12
CA ASN A 211 -23.80 -37.68 -25.47
C ASN A 211 -25.04 -38.59 -25.49
N VAL A 212 -25.30 -39.25 -26.62
CA VAL A 212 -26.42 -40.19 -26.78
C VAL A 212 -26.40 -41.36 -25.79
N CYS A 213 -25.24 -41.69 -25.22
CA CYS A 213 -25.04 -42.81 -24.31
C CYS A 213 -25.14 -42.48 -22.83
N GLY A 214 -25.09 -41.19 -22.47
CA GLY A 214 -25.28 -40.78 -21.10
C GLY A 214 -24.62 -39.45 -20.76
N THR A 215 -24.64 -39.14 -19.47
CA THR A 215 -24.09 -37.92 -18.90
C THR A 215 -22.99 -38.27 -17.89
N VAL A 216 -21.97 -37.42 -17.81
CA VAL A 216 -20.94 -37.46 -16.78
C VAL A 216 -20.72 -36.05 -16.24
N SER A 217 -20.38 -35.94 -14.97
CA SER A 217 -20.03 -34.67 -14.35
C SER A 217 -18.78 -34.79 -13.48
N GLU A 218 -18.02 -33.70 -13.40
CA GLU A 218 -16.82 -33.59 -12.58
C GLU A 218 -16.76 -32.20 -11.94
N GLU A 219 -16.22 -32.11 -10.72
CA GLU A 219 -15.99 -30.87 -10.00
C GLU A 219 -14.51 -30.47 -10.07
N LEU A 220 -14.27 -29.19 -10.40
CA LEU A 220 -12.98 -28.53 -10.34
C LEU A 220 -12.98 -27.54 -9.18
N ILE A 221 -12.05 -27.69 -8.24
CA ILE A 221 -11.87 -26.73 -7.14
C ILE A 221 -10.88 -25.66 -7.57
N ILE A 222 -11.32 -24.40 -7.60
CA ILE A 222 -10.50 -23.24 -7.94
C ILE A 222 -10.23 -22.47 -6.65
N SER A 223 -8.97 -22.40 -6.26
CA SER A 223 -8.51 -21.76 -5.03
C SER A 223 -7.65 -20.53 -5.33
N SER A 224 -7.52 -19.65 -4.34
CA SER A 224 -6.59 -18.52 -4.40
C SER A 224 -5.33 -18.82 -3.59
N LEU A 225 -4.17 -18.46 -4.14
CA LEU A 225 -2.88 -18.42 -3.46
C LEU A 225 -2.67 -17.11 -2.67
N GLY A 226 -3.63 -16.18 -2.73
CA GLY A 226 -3.60 -14.88 -2.10
C GLY A 226 -3.10 -13.77 -3.03
N ASP A 227 -2.82 -12.61 -2.43
CA ASP A 227 -2.27 -11.44 -3.09
C ASP A 227 -0.73 -11.51 -3.16
N ILE A 228 -0.14 -10.66 -4.00
CA ILE A 228 1.29 -10.30 -3.86
C ILE A 228 1.53 -9.71 -2.46
N PRO A 229 2.74 -9.86 -1.88
CA PRO A 229 3.00 -9.32 -0.55
C PRO A 229 2.79 -7.81 -0.55
N ASN A 230 2.16 -7.28 0.51
CA ASN A 230 2.06 -5.85 0.73
C ASN A 230 3.25 -5.41 1.60
N LEU A 231 4.20 -4.71 1.01
CA LEU A 231 5.36 -4.16 1.69
C LEU A 231 5.22 -2.64 1.77
N ASP A 232 5.41 -2.11 2.97
CA ASP A 232 5.46 -0.69 3.27
C ASP A 232 6.41 -0.53 4.48
N LEU A 233 7.61 -0.01 4.22
CA LEU A 233 8.63 0.34 5.20
C LEU A 233 8.31 1.66 5.93
N GLY A 234 7.28 2.38 5.48
CA GLY A 234 6.84 3.66 6.01
C GLY A 234 7.57 4.85 5.41
N GLU A 235 7.31 6.03 5.98
CA GLU A 235 7.95 7.28 5.59
C GLU A 235 9.44 7.31 5.99
N ASP A 236 10.22 8.18 5.34
CA ASP A 236 11.62 8.43 5.69
C ASP A 236 11.81 8.78 7.18
N ILE A 237 12.84 8.19 7.80
CA ILE A 237 13.12 8.34 9.24
C ILE A 237 14.45 9.05 9.43
N ASN A 238 14.50 10.01 10.36
CA ASN A 238 15.73 10.64 10.79
C ASN A 238 16.03 10.26 12.24
N TYR A 239 17.27 9.84 12.50
CA TYR A 239 17.77 9.50 13.83
C TYR A 239 18.85 10.50 14.29
N CYS A 240 19.12 10.57 15.58
CA CYS A 240 20.30 11.26 16.07
C CYS A 240 21.54 10.40 15.77
N LEU A 241 22.71 11.03 15.58
CA LEU A 241 23.94 10.29 15.27
C LEU A 241 24.28 9.23 16.35
N ALA A 242 23.92 9.49 17.60
CA ALA A 242 24.14 8.58 18.73
C ALA A 242 23.20 7.37 18.77
N ASP A 243 22.10 7.37 18.00
CA ASP A 243 21.15 6.26 17.94
C ASP A 243 21.65 5.11 17.06
N PHE A 244 22.61 5.38 16.17
CA PHE A 244 23.20 4.35 15.32
C PHE A 244 24.11 3.42 16.15
N PRO A 245 24.08 2.08 15.90
CA PRO A 245 23.34 1.42 14.83
C PRO A 245 21.86 1.20 15.16
N VAL A 246 20.99 1.41 14.16
CA VAL A 246 19.54 1.18 14.27
C VAL A 246 19.14 -0.10 13.56
N GLN A 247 18.16 -0.82 14.09
CA GLN A 247 17.61 -2.02 13.45
C GLN A 247 16.34 -1.66 12.69
N ILE A 248 16.27 -2.03 11.42
CA ILE A 248 15.06 -1.92 10.61
C ILE A 248 14.44 -3.31 10.57
N GLU A 249 13.27 -3.46 11.21
CA GLU A 249 12.48 -4.68 11.17
C GLU A 249 11.36 -4.52 10.15
N CYS A 250 11.16 -5.54 9.32
CA CYS A 250 9.99 -5.65 8.45
C CYS A 250 9.07 -6.77 8.96
N GLY A 251 7.85 -6.81 8.43
CA GLY A 251 6.89 -7.89 8.71
C GLY A 251 7.41 -9.27 8.28
N ILE A 252 6.56 -10.29 8.46
CA ILE A 252 6.87 -11.67 8.08
C ILE A 252 6.43 -11.90 6.63
N TYR A 253 7.40 -12.19 5.76
CA TYR A 253 7.24 -12.54 4.36
C TYR A 253 7.98 -13.86 4.04
N ASP A 254 7.67 -14.48 2.89
CA ASP A 254 8.27 -15.77 2.51
C ASP A 254 9.74 -15.64 2.11
N SER A 255 10.15 -14.49 1.57
CA SER A 255 11.53 -14.18 1.20
C SER A 255 11.82 -12.68 1.26
N TYR A 256 13.10 -12.34 1.41
CA TYR A 256 13.60 -10.98 1.58
C TYR A 256 14.86 -10.80 0.71
N LEU A 257 14.98 -9.63 0.09
CA LEU A 257 16.19 -9.18 -0.60
C LEU A 257 16.37 -7.69 -0.33
N TRP A 258 17.24 -7.37 0.62
CA TRP A 258 17.63 -5.99 0.90
C TRP A 258 18.65 -5.50 -0.14
N SER A 259 18.66 -4.19 -0.41
CA SER A 259 19.71 -3.50 -1.18
C SER A 259 21.14 -3.71 -0.63
N THR A 260 21.27 -4.17 0.61
CA THR A 260 22.52 -4.58 1.27
C THR A 260 22.93 -6.03 0.98
N ASP A 261 22.19 -6.74 0.12
CA ASP A 261 22.30 -8.17 -0.18
C ASP A 261 21.94 -9.11 1.00
N GLU A 262 21.31 -8.60 2.05
CA GLU A 262 20.80 -9.41 3.18
C GLU A 262 19.42 -10.01 2.87
N ASN A 263 19.07 -11.14 3.53
CA ASN A 263 17.86 -11.92 3.28
C ASN A 263 17.05 -12.26 4.55
N THR A 264 17.19 -11.43 5.58
CA THR A 264 16.52 -11.55 6.87
C THR A 264 15.34 -10.59 6.99
N SER A 265 14.42 -10.86 7.91
CA SER A 265 13.28 -9.97 8.22
C SER A 265 13.67 -8.67 8.94
N SER A 266 14.97 -8.45 9.15
CA SER A 266 15.50 -7.22 9.73
C SER A 266 16.96 -7.07 9.39
N ILE A 267 17.45 -5.83 9.32
CA ILE A 267 18.85 -5.48 9.07
C ILE A 267 19.32 -4.38 10.03
N TRP A 268 20.63 -4.30 10.26
CA TRP A 268 21.25 -3.25 11.06
C TRP A 268 21.89 -2.18 10.17
N ILE A 269 21.60 -0.92 10.46
CA ILE A 269 22.08 0.25 9.72
C ILE A 269 23.03 1.03 10.62
N ASN A 270 24.28 1.18 10.17
CA ASN A 270 25.36 1.78 10.97
C ASN A 270 25.56 3.27 10.69
N GLU A 271 25.11 3.75 9.53
CA GLU A 271 25.24 5.13 9.10
C GLU A 271 24.05 5.50 8.19
N PRO A 272 23.80 6.78 7.95
CA PRO A 272 22.66 7.23 7.15
C PRO A 272 22.81 6.77 5.70
N GLN A 273 21.77 6.14 5.19
CA GLN A 273 21.72 5.62 3.83
C GLN A 273 20.27 5.42 3.39
N SER A 274 20.07 5.37 2.08
CA SER A 274 18.83 4.89 1.48
C SER A 274 18.91 3.37 1.34
N ILE A 275 17.89 2.66 1.81
CA ILE A 275 17.78 1.22 1.64
C ILE A 275 16.47 0.89 0.92
N SER A 276 16.50 -0.15 0.10
CA SER A 276 15.29 -0.80 -0.41
C SER A 276 15.21 -2.25 0.06
N LEU A 277 13.99 -2.76 0.15
CA LEU A 277 13.67 -4.15 0.40
C LEU A 277 12.73 -4.65 -0.69
N GLU A 278 13.07 -5.78 -1.30
CA GLU A 278 12.15 -6.59 -2.10
C GLU A 278 11.72 -7.82 -1.29
N VAL A 279 10.41 -8.05 -1.19
CA VAL A 279 9.83 -9.26 -0.61
C VAL A 279 9.06 -10.03 -1.68
N ALA A 280 9.04 -11.35 -1.57
CA ALA A 280 8.31 -12.20 -2.51
C ALA A 280 7.51 -13.28 -1.79
N ASN A 281 6.40 -13.69 -2.41
CA ASN A 281 5.69 -14.93 -2.13
C ASN A 281 5.47 -15.71 -3.44
N ILE A 282 4.67 -16.78 -3.40
CA ILE A 282 4.34 -17.57 -4.60
C ILE A 282 3.64 -16.77 -5.71
N CYS A 283 3.00 -15.65 -5.37
CA CYS A 283 2.23 -14.82 -6.29
C CYS A 283 3.01 -13.67 -6.92
N GLY A 284 4.15 -13.29 -6.35
CA GLY A 284 4.99 -12.26 -6.94
C GLY A 284 5.85 -11.54 -5.92
N THR A 285 6.39 -10.40 -6.35
CA THR A 285 7.29 -9.55 -5.57
C THR A 285 6.67 -8.18 -5.33
N ASN A 286 7.10 -7.53 -4.25
CA ASN A 286 6.83 -6.14 -3.95
C ASN A 286 8.10 -5.50 -3.39
N THR A 287 8.35 -4.25 -3.73
CA THR A 287 9.56 -3.52 -3.36
C THR A 287 9.18 -2.18 -2.77
N ASP A 288 9.86 -1.80 -1.70
CA ASP A 288 9.74 -0.49 -1.10
C ASP A 288 11.10 0.04 -0.67
N ASP A 289 11.23 1.36 -0.55
CA ASP A 289 12.44 2.06 -0.16
C ASP A 289 12.21 3.09 0.94
N ILE A 290 13.22 3.27 1.80
CA ILE A 290 13.20 4.21 2.90
C ILE A 290 14.55 4.91 3.02
N ASN A 291 14.53 6.23 3.22
CA ASN A 291 15.73 7.00 3.51
C ASN A 291 15.92 7.12 5.02
N ILE A 292 17.10 6.70 5.48
CA ILE A 292 17.51 6.83 6.88
C ILE A 292 18.49 8.00 6.96
N GLY A 293 18.03 9.11 7.52
CA GLY A 293 18.80 10.36 7.63
C GLY A 293 19.28 10.66 9.05
N ILE A 294 19.94 11.81 9.20
CA ILE A 294 20.38 12.35 10.49
C ILE A 294 19.56 13.60 10.82
N LEU A 295 19.05 13.65 12.04
CA LEU A 295 18.58 14.90 12.64
C LEU A 295 19.81 15.74 13.04
N PRO A 296 19.93 16.99 12.54
CA PRO A 296 21.04 17.85 12.94
C PRO A 296 20.94 18.15 14.44
N ASN A 297 22.10 18.21 15.10
CA ASN A 297 22.18 18.74 16.46
C ASN A 297 21.72 20.20 16.44
N GLU A 298 20.92 20.60 17.43
CA GLU A 298 20.60 22.00 17.62
C GLU A 298 21.81 22.71 18.23
N GLU A 299 22.05 23.95 17.79
CA GLU A 299 23.12 24.79 18.30
C GLU A 299 22.52 25.95 19.09
N SER A 300 23.12 26.25 20.23
CA SER A 300 22.78 27.39 21.08
C SER A 300 24.02 28.21 21.36
N LEU A 301 23.85 29.53 21.48
CA LEU A 301 24.93 30.45 21.81
C LEU A 301 24.59 31.20 23.10
N VAL A 302 25.48 31.13 24.07
CA VAL A 302 25.41 31.88 25.33
C VAL A 302 26.61 32.81 25.42
N ASN A 303 26.36 34.10 25.65
CA ASN A 303 27.43 35.08 25.86
C ASN A 303 27.50 35.44 27.34
N LEU A 304 28.67 35.25 27.96
CA LEU A 304 28.92 35.58 29.36
C LEU A 304 30.06 36.59 29.46
N LEU A 305 30.04 37.41 30.51
CA LEU A 305 31.05 38.42 30.78
C LEU A 305 31.89 38.01 31.99
N LEU A 306 33.21 38.07 31.85
CA LEU A 306 34.18 37.78 32.92
C LEU A 306 34.92 39.07 33.30
N CYS A 307 34.90 39.42 34.58
CA CYS A 307 35.61 40.58 35.13
C CYS A 307 37.01 40.17 35.64
N GLU A 308 37.83 41.14 36.06
CA GLU A 308 39.15 40.89 36.66
C GLU A 308 39.01 40.04 37.93
N ASP A 309 39.75 38.93 38.02
CA ASP A 309 39.65 37.89 39.06
C ASP A 309 38.26 37.23 39.25
N GLY A 310 37.35 37.41 38.29
CA GLY A 310 36.02 36.79 38.28
C GLY A 310 36.08 35.27 38.07
N ILE A 311 35.10 34.56 38.64
CA ILE A 311 34.91 33.12 38.42
C ILE A 311 33.46 32.89 38.01
N ILE A 312 33.25 32.26 36.85
CA ILE A 312 31.93 31.89 36.35
C ILE A 312 31.81 30.37 36.39
N SER A 313 30.64 29.85 36.80
CA SER A 313 30.29 28.44 36.65
C SER A 313 29.18 28.25 35.62
N TYR A 314 29.39 27.35 34.65
CA TYR A 314 28.40 26.94 33.66
C TYR A 314 28.40 25.42 33.55
N GLN A 315 27.25 24.76 33.78
CA GLN A 315 27.11 23.30 33.80
C GLN A 315 28.24 22.60 34.59
N ASP A 316 28.44 23.03 35.83
CA ASP A 316 29.46 22.53 36.77
C ASP A 316 30.94 22.71 36.32
N VAL A 317 31.21 23.34 35.18
CA VAL A 317 32.55 23.73 34.75
C VAL A 317 32.86 25.14 35.24
N THR A 318 34.03 25.30 35.86
CA THR A 318 34.54 26.59 36.32
C THR A 318 35.36 27.25 35.22
N ILE A 319 34.99 28.48 34.83
CA ILE A 319 35.65 29.26 33.79
C ILE A 319 36.32 30.48 34.43
N THR A 320 37.64 30.60 34.21
CA THR A 320 38.48 31.68 34.76
C THR A 320 39.27 32.43 33.68
N GLU A 321 39.13 32.04 32.41
CA GLU A 321 39.78 32.69 31.28
C GLU A 321 38.73 33.01 30.20
N PRO A 322 38.86 34.12 29.47
CA PRO A 322 38.00 34.42 28.34
C PRO A 322 38.28 33.46 27.18
N GLY A 323 37.24 33.08 26.43
CA GLY A 323 37.35 32.13 25.34
C GLY A 323 36.01 31.54 24.92
N THR A 324 36.07 30.62 23.97
CA THR A 324 34.92 29.86 23.48
C THR A 324 34.96 28.44 24.04
N TYR A 325 33.86 28.02 24.65
CA TYR A 325 33.72 26.72 25.29
C TYR A 325 32.50 25.99 24.72
N ASN A 326 32.65 24.70 24.40
CA ASN A 326 31.56 23.88 23.86
C ASN A 326 31.04 22.92 24.91
N PHE A 327 29.72 22.89 25.09
CA PHE A 327 29.03 22.06 26.04
C PHE A 327 27.92 21.23 25.37
N ILE A 328 27.66 20.03 25.87
CA ILE A 328 26.47 19.26 25.54
C ILE A 328 25.45 19.51 26.65
N SER A 329 24.30 20.08 26.30
CA SER A 329 23.26 20.37 27.28
C SER A 329 22.67 19.10 27.87
N GLU A 330 22.53 19.06 29.20
CA GLU A 330 21.91 17.94 29.92
C GLU A 330 20.44 17.70 29.54
N ASN A 331 19.74 18.75 29.07
CA ASN A 331 18.33 18.67 28.72
C ASN A 331 18.06 18.24 27.27
N GLY A 332 19.12 17.96 26.48
CA GLY A 332 19.00 17.65 25.05
C GLY A 332 18.39 18.78 24.22
N ALA A 333 18.29 18.56 22.92
CA ALA A 333 17.62 19.44 21.97
C ALA A 333 16.11 19.13 21.88
N SER A 334 15.33 20.05 21.31
CA SER A 334 13.87 19.87 21.19
C SER A 334 13.48 18.69 20.29
N ASN A 335 14.37 18.33 19.36
CA ASN A 335 14.25 17.20 18.45
C ASN A 335 14.75 15.87 19.05
N GLY A 336 15.17 15.84 20.32
CA GLY A 336 15.67 14.64 21.00
C GLY A 336 17.16 14.34 20.81
N CYS A 337 17.86 15.09 19.96
CA CYS A 337 19.31 14.93 19.78
C CYS A 337 20.12 15.72 20.81
N GLU A 338 21.45 15.65 20.72
CA GLU A 338 22.33 16.47 21.55
C GLU A 338 22.16 17.95 21.19
N LEU A 339 22.03 18.80 22.22
CA LEU A 339 22.06 20.26 22.07
C LEU A 339 23.47 20.74 22.36
N LEU A 340 24.15 21.24 21.33
CA LEU A 340 25.49 21.80 21.44
C LEU A 340 25.38 23.28 21.80
N THR A 341 25.88 23.66 22.98
CA THR A 341 25.93 25.05 23.41
C THR A 341 27.34 25.59 23.30
N GLU A 342 27.54 26.58 22.45
CA GLU A 342 28.73 27.42 22.44
C GLU A 342 28.57 28.51 23.50
N VAL A 343 29.51 28.57 24.44
CA VAL A 343 29.58 29.62 25.47
C VAL A 343 30.76 30.52 25.14
N ASN A 344 30.46 31.74 24.70
CA ASN A 344 31.45 32.77 24.43
C ASN A 344 31.62 33.65 25.67
N VAL A 345 32.82 33.62 26.26
CA VAL A 345 33.17 34.39 27.44
C VAL A 345 34.11 35.51 27.04
N SER A 346 33.64 36.75 27.18
CA SER A 346 34.43 37.95 26.88
C SER A 346 34.85 38.68 28.15
N PHE A 347 36.10 39.15 28.17
CA PHE A 347 36.63 39.95 29.27
C PHE A 347 36.14 41.40 29.17
N VAL A 348 35.67 41.96 30.29
CA VAL A 348 35.32 43.37 30.42
C VAL A 348 36.22 44.01 31.49
N PRO A 349 37.05 45.01 31.15
CA PRO A 349 37.86 45.71 32.15
C PRO A 349 36.97 46.57 33.06
N GLN A 350 37.34 46.71 34.33
CA GLN A 350 36.65 47.57 35.29
C GLN A 350 36.73 49.04 34.84
N GLU A 351 35.59 49.74 34.78
CA GLU A 351 35.57 51.18 34.52
C GLU A 351 35.57 51.95 35.84
N ASN A 352 36.56 52.82 36.03
CA ASN A 352 36.65 53.71 37.18
C ASN A 352 36.27 55.13 36.75
N GLN A 353 35.42 55.81 37.53
CA GLN A 353 34.93 57.15 37.23
C GLN A 353 35.36 58.15 38.30
N THR A 354 35.85 59.33 37.89
CA THR A 354 36.16 60.44 38.81
C THR A 354 35.24 61.62 38.53
N LEU A 355 34.60 62.16 39.57
CA LEU A 355 33.71 63.32 39.51
C LEU A 355 34.27 64.46 40.38
N VAL A 356 34.42 65.65 39.80
CA VAL A 356 34.96 66.83 40.50
C VAL A 356 33.92 67.94 40.56
N ILE A 357 33.61 68.43 41.75
CA ILE A 357 32.61 69.46 42.00
C ILE A 357 33.26 70.63 42.75
N ASN A 358 33.01 71.86 42.28
CA ASN A 358 33.44 73.09 42.94
C ASN A 358 32.19 73.83 43.45
N LEU A 359 32.20 74.20 44.73
CA LEU A 359 31.09 74.84 45.45
C LEU A 359 31.44 76.28 45.83
N GLU A 360 30.45 77.17 45.87
CA GLU A 360 30.57 78.52 46.42
C GLU A 360 30.14 78.59 47.90
N GLU A 361 30.32 79.75 48.55
CA GLU A 361 29.99 79.94 49.97
C GLU A 361 28.50 79.67 50.28
N ALA A 362 28.29 78.75 51.23
CA ALA A 362 27.03 78.12 51.64
C ALA A 362 26.36 77.15 50.64
N GLU A 363 27.04 76.71 49.58
CA GLU A 363 26.56 75.63 48.71
C GLU A 363 26.92 74.23 49.24
N THR A 364 26.07 73.25 48.93
CA THR A 364 26.28 71.83 49.24
C THR A 364 26.02 70.97 48.01
N TYR A 365 26.65 69.79 47.95
CA TYR A 365 26.44 68.82 46.86
C TYR A 365 25.84 67.53 47.42
N GLU A 366 24.74 67.03 46.84
CA GLU A 366 24.16 65.75 47.22
C GLU A 366 24.57 64.67 46.20
N PHE A 367 25.20 63.59 46.68
CA PHE A 367 25.57 62.42 45.88
C PHE A 367 25.16 61.14 46.62
N ASN A 368 24.44 60.23 45.93
CA ASN A 368 23.89 58.99 46.51
C ASN A 368 23.14 59.17 47.86
N GLY A 369 22.40 60.28 47.99
CA GLY A 369 21.58 60.58 49.17
C GLY A 369 22.35 61.13 50.39
N VAL A 370 23.65 61.41 50.24
CA VAL A 370 24.50 62.04 51.25
C VAL A 370 24.85 63.46 50.81
N ILE A 371 24.78 64.41 51.74
CA ILE A 371 25.11 65.82 51.49
C ILE A 371 26.58 66.05 51.87
N TYR A 372 27.33 66.61 50.92
CA TYR A 372 28.73 66.98 51.04
C TYR A 372 28.85 68.50 51.12
N ASP A 373 29.41 68.98 52.23
CA ASP A 373 29.58 70.39 52.55
C ASP A 373 31.03 70.72 53.00
N GLN A 374 31.93 69.74 52.89
CA GLN A 374 33.36 69.86 53.25
C GLN A 374 34.23 69.44 52.08
N GLU A 375 35.41 70.07 51.97
CA GLU A 375 36.43 69.69 51.00
C GLU A 375 36.98 68.29 51.28
N GLY A 376 37.19 67.50 50.23
CA GLY A 376 37.69 66.13 50.37
C GLY A 376 37.48 65.24 49.16
N SER A 377 38.05 64.03 49.24
CA SER A 377 37.88 62.93 48.27
C SER A 377 37.13 61.77 48.91
N TYR A 378 36.12 61.24 48.22
CA TYR A 378 35.23 60.18 48.70
C TYR A 378 35.14 59.03 47.67
N TYR A 379 35.11 57.77 48.12
CA TYR A 379 35.11 56.57 47.25
C TYR A 379 33.83 55.74 47.40
N PHE A 380 33.29 55.24 46.30
CA PHE A 380 32.10 54.39 46.24
C PHE A 380 32.31 53.22 45.28
N SER A 381 31.70 52.08 45.58
CA SER A 381 31.54 50.97 44.63
C SER A 381 30.06 50.75 44.36
N GLU A 382 29.65 50.71 43.10
CA GLU A 382 28.30 50.32 42.70
C GLU A 382 28.30 48.94 42.06
N ASN A 383 27.52 48.02 42.64
CA ASN A 383 27.42 46.66 42.13
C ASN A 383 26.44 46.62 40.95
N GLN A 384 26.94 46.31 39.76
CA GLN A 384 26.11 46.09 38.59
C GLN A 384 25.50 44.68 38.61
N LEU A 385 24.31 44.53 38.02
CA LEU A 385 23.59 43.25 37.93
C LEU A 385 24.37 42.16 37.16
N THR A 386 25.37 42.56 36.37
CA THR A 386 26.26 41.71 35.57
C THR A 386 27.53 41.26 36.30
N GLY A 387 27.72 41.64 37.57
CA GLY A 387 28.83 41.18 38.40
C GLY A 387 30.16 41.90 38.19
N CYS A 388 30.23 42.95 37.37
CA CYS A 388 31.39 43.85 37.32
C CYS A 388 31.05 45.16 38.06
N ASP A 389 31.67 45.39 39.20
CA ASP A 389 31.44 46.57 40.04
C ASP A 389 32.15 47.81 39.45
N ILE A 390 31.52 48.99 39.54
CA ILE A 390 32.10 50.27 39.10
C ILE A 390 32.60 51.03 40.32
N ASP A 391 33.85 51.50 40.29
CA ASP A 391 34.41 52.33 41.36
C ASP A 391 34.33 53.83 40.98
N ILE A 392 33.78 54.64 41.88
CA ILE A 392 33.59 56.09 41.70
C ILE A 392 34.37 56.88 42.77
N GLU A 393 35.16 57.86 42.34
CA GLU A 393 35.84 58.84 43.20
C GLU A 393 35.21 60.24 43.05
N LEU A 394 34.70 60.84 44.14
CA LEU A 394 34.09 62.18 44.19
C LEU A 394 35.02 63.18 44.91
N ILE A 395 35.31 64.33 44.29
CA ILE A 395 36.18 65.39 44.82
C ILE A 395 35.40 66.71 44.97
N ILE A 396 35.45 67.37 46.15
CA ILE A 396 34.76 68.64 46.46
C ILE A 396 35.76 69.79 46.76
N ASN A 397 35.62 70.97 46.12
CA ASN A 397 36.42 72.20 46.34
C ASN A 397 35.57 73.47 46.61
N TYR A 398 36.13 74.56 47.19
CA TYR A 398 35.42 75.83 47.50
C TYR A 398 36.05 77.11 46.87
N LEU A 399 35.25 78.09 46.41
CA LEU A 399 35.70 79.35 45.78
C LEU A 399 35.36 80.62 46.61
N ASP A 400 36.29 81.57 46.80
CA ASP A 400 36.12 82.83 47.57
C ASP A 400 35.97 84.08 46.66
N ASN A 401 34.93 84.90 46.90
CA ASN A 401 34.49 86.05 46.08
C ASN A 401 34.99 87.46 46.54
N SER A 402 35.95 87.55 47.48
CA SER A 402 36.45 88.81 48.07
C SER A 402 37.43 89.64 47.20
N VAL A 403 37.73 89.20 45.97
CA VAL A 403 38.68 89.85 45.04
C VAL A 403 38.08 90.02 43.65
N VAL A 404 38.02 91.27 43.14
CA VAL A 404 37.57 91.55 41.77
C VAL A 404 38.72 92.09 40.92
N THR A 405 39.01 91.44 39.80
CA THR A 405 40.14 91.76 38.91
C THR A 405 39.66 92.14 37.51
N TYR A 406 40.14 93.27 36.97
CA TYR A 406 39.90 93.73 35.60
C TYR A 406 41.20 94.17 34.94
N ILE A 407 41.53 93.62 33.77
CA ILE A 407 42.75 93.98 33.03
C ILE A 407 42.35 94.55 31.65
N PRO A 408 42.72 95.80 31.32
CA PRO A 408 42.48 96.36 29.99
C PRO A 408 43.14 95.54 28.88
N SER A 409 42.59 95.58 27.66
CA SER A 409 43.14 94.85 26.51
C SER A 409 43.93 95.74 25.54
N ALA A 410 43.89 97.07 25.70
CA ALA A 410 44.63 98.02 24.89
C ALA A 410 44.86 99.35 25.62
N PHE A 411 45.89 100.09 25.20
CA PHE A 411 46.16 101.46 25.66
C PHE A 411 46.89 102.27 24.58
N SER A 412 46.86 103.60 24.70
CA SER A 412 47.32 104.56 23.69
C SER A 412 48.25 105.61 24.31
N PRO A 413 49.56 105.31 24.45
CA PRO A 413 50.50 106.23 25.07
C PRO A 413 50.89 107.36 24.11
N ASN A 414 50.03 108.37 23.99
CA ASN A 414 50.16 109.55 23.11
C ASN A 414 50.26 110.88 23.89
N TYR A 415 50.21 110.83 25.23
CA TYR A 415 50.27 111.95 26.17
C TYR A 415 49.06 112.90 26.12
N ASP A 416 47.89 112.43 25.70
CA ASP A 416 46.65 113.21 25.74
C ASP A 416 45.91 113.16 27.08
N GLY A 417 46.38 112.34 28.03
CA GLY A 417 45.81 112.14 29.36
C GLY A 417 44.77 111.01 29.43
N LEU A 418 44.45 110.36 28.31
CA LEU A 418 43.47 109.28 28.21
C LEU A 418 44.15 107.97 27.80
N ASN A 419 44.05 106.95 28.65
CA ASN A 419 44.60 105.61 28.39
C ASN A 419 46.10 105.60 28.03
N ASP A 420 46.87 106.53 28.60
CA ASP A 420 48.32 106.61 28.39
C ASP A 420 49.11 105.49 29.07
N VAL A 421 48.47 104.75 29.99
CA VAL A 421 49.09 103.75 30.85
C VAL A 421 48.24 102.49 30.89
N PHE A 422 48.90 101.34 30.75
CA PHE A 422 48.36 100.03 31.00
C PHE A 422 48.63 99.59 32.45
N GLN A 423 47.56 99.33 33.21
CA GLN A 423 47.61 98.89 34.60
C GLN A 423 46.47 97.88 34.86
N PRO A 424 46.75 96.70 35.44
CA PRO A 424 45.71 95.83 35.97
C PRO A 424 44.96 96.52 37.11
N ILE A 425 43.64 96.42 37.11
CA ILE A 425 42.78 96.97 38.17
C ILE A 425 42.35 95.81 39.07
N VAL A 426 42.87 95.78 40.28
CA VAL A 426 42.46 94.83 41.31
C VAL A 426 41.74 95.61 42.41
N LYS A 427 40.48 95.26 42.67
CA LYS A 427 39.69 95.79 43.78
C LYS A 427 39.67 94.76 44.89
N LEU A 428 40.28 95.14 46.01
CA LEU A 428 40.26 94.35 47.24
C LEU A 428 39.05 94.78 48.10
N GLY A 429 38.39 93.82 48.73
CA GLY A 429 37.37 94.08 49.74
C GLY A 429 37.93 94.73 51.02
N ASP A 430 37.05 95.15 51.93
CA ASP A 430 37.45 95.76 53.20
C ASP A 430 38.39 94.81 54.00
N ASN A 431 39.52 95.33 54.50
CA ASN A 431 40.56 94.59 55.24
C ASN A 431 41.28 93.47 54.44
N VAL A 432 41.18 93.45 53.12
CA VAL A 432 41.98 92.55 52.27
C VAL A 432 43.22 93.27 51.77
N GLU A 433 44.40 92.68 51.98
CA GLU A 433 45.69 93.23 51.55
C GLU A 433 46.42 92.25 50.62
N PHE A 434 47.28 92.76 49.74
CA PHE A 434 48.19 91.92 48.97
C PHE A 434 49.27 91.34 49.88
N ILE A 435 49.39 90.02 49.92
CA ILE A 435 50.53 89.32 50.54
C ILE A 435 51.71 89.30 49.56
N SER A 436 51.43 89.09 48.28
CA SER A 436 52.41 89.11 47.20
C SER A 436 51.76 89.61 45.92
N TYR A 437 52.50 90.36 45.11
CA TYR A 437 52.04 90.85 43.82
C TYR A 437 53.19 90.81 42.82
N LYS A 438 52.92 90.40 41.59
CA LYS A 438 53.87 90.38 40.49
C LYS A 438 53.17 90.55 39.16
N PHE A 439 53.48 91.63 38.47
CA PHE A 439 52.96 91.94 37.14
C PHE A 439 54.10 92.09 36.15
N GLN A 440 54.05 91.33 35.06
CA GLN A 440 55.11 91.28 34.05
C GLN A 440 54.53 91.37 32.65
N ILE A 441 55.25 92.04 31.76
CA ILE A 441 54.89 92.20 30.35
C ILE A 441 56.07 91.72 29.51
N PHE A 442 55.77 90.98 28.46
CA PHE A 442 56.72 90.28 27.61
C PHE A 442 56.56 90.71 26.16
N ASN A 443 57.68 90.84 25.45
CA ASN A 443 57.66 90.94 24.00
C ASN A 443 57.34 89.57 23.36
N ARG A 444 57.21 89.54 22.02
CA ARG A 444 56.91 88.32 21.25
C ARG A 444 57.95 87.19 21.36
N TYR A 445 59.14 87.48 21.87
CA TYR A 445 60.21 86.51 22.08
C TYR A 445 60.26 85.98 23.53
N GLY A 446 59.35 86.43 24.40
CA GLY A 446 59.29 86.02 25.80
C GLY A 446 60.22 86.82 26.72
N GLU A 447 60.84 87.91 26.24
CA GLU A 447 61.68 88.78 27.08
C GLU A 447 60.81 89.78 27.84
N ILE A 448 61.13 90.00 29.11
CA ILE A 448 60.42 90.95 29.98
C ILE A 448 60.75 92.38 29.52
N VAL A 449 59.72 93.14 29.14
CA VAL A 449 59.82 94.55 28.78
C VAL A 449 59.39 95.47 29.94
N PHE A 450 58.59 94.96 30.88
CA PHE A 450 58.17 95.66 32.09
C PHE A 450 57.89 94.65 33.21
N SER A 451 58.24 94.99 34.44
CA SER A 451 57.95 94.17 35.62
C SER A 451 57.78 95.04 36.85
N SER A 452 56.72 94.79 37.61
CA SER A 452 56.49 95.39 38.92
C SER A 452 56.08 94.34 39.94
N GLU A 453 56.58 94.47 41.15
CA GLU A 453 56.13 93.68 42.31
C GLU A 453 55.27 94.53 43.27
N ASP A 454 55.08 95.83 42.97
CA ASP A 454 54.20 96.74 43.70
C ASP A 454 53.01 97.13 42.81
N TYR A 455 51.79 96.91 43.33
CA TYR A 455 50.55 97.27 42.63
C TYR A 455 50.46 98.76 42.30
N SER A 456 50.94 99.63 43.19
CA SER A 456 50.88 101.09 43.02
C SER A 456 51.80 101.59 41.89
N GLU A 457 52.86 100.84 41.60
CA GLU A 457 53.85 101.12 40.55
C GLU A 457 53.61 100.33 39.25
N SER A 458 52.54 99.52 39.20
CA SER A 458 52.22 98.64 38.06
C SER A 458 51.58 99.38 36.88
N ARG A 459 52.25 100.44 36.44
CA ARG A 459 51.77 101.43 35.47
C ARG A 459 52.70 101.48 34.27
N TRP A 460 52.37 100.76 33.21
CA TRP A 460 53.20 100.70 32.01
C TRP A 460 52.75 101.67 30.93
N ASN A 461 53.62 102.59 30.52
CA ASN A 461 53.38 103.56 29.44
C ASN A 461 53.95 103.12 28.08
N GLY A 462 54.38 101.86 27.94
CA GLY A 462 55.02 101.36 26.72
C GLY A 462 56.53 101.64 26.65
N GLY A 463 57.18 101.99 27.75
CA GLY A 463 58.65 102.06 27.88
C GLY A 463 59.28 100.68 28.10
N PHE A 464 60.51 100.46 27.62
CA PHE A 464 61.30 99.29 27.98
C PHE A 464 62.05 99.54 29.29
N GLY A 465 61.87 98.65 30.26
CA GLY A 465 62.41 98.79 31.61
C GLY A 465 61.67 99.83 32.46
N ASN A 466 61.85 99.78 33.78
CA ASN A 466 61.15 100.68 34.72
C ASN A 466 61.63 102.14 34.65
N GLU A 467 62.74 102.41 33.95
CA GLU A 467 63.30 103.76 33.75
C GLU A 467 63.02 104.36 32.36
N GLY A 468 62.28 103.65 31.49
CA GLY A 468 61.79 104.20 30.22
C GLY A 468 62.87 104.61 29.21
N GLU A 469 63.95 103.83 29.10
CA GLU A 469 65.12 104.15 28.25
C GLU A 469 64.76 104.35 26.77
N TYR A 470 63.76 103.61 26.27
CA TYR A 470 63.16 103.79 24.95
C TYR A 470 61.74 103.21 24.91
N PHE A 471 60.93 103.66 23.96
CA PHE A 471 59.56 103.18 23.77
C PHE A 471 59.52 101.93 22.90
N VAL A 472 58.76 100.91 23.33
CA VAL A 472 58.57 99.67 22.57
C VAL A 472 57.66 99.91 21.35
N GLN A 473 57.74 99.04 20.34
CA GLN A 473 56.97 99.19 19.09
C GLN A 473 55.46 98.97 19.29
N ASN A 474 54.63 99.59 18.45
CA ASN A 474 53.19 99.31 18.40
C ASN A 474 52.98 97.85 17.99
N SER A 475 52.54 97.03 18.94
CA SER A 475 52.35 95.59 18.78
C SER A 475 51.48 95.07 19.93
N ILE A 476 51.16 93.77 19.86
CA ILE A 476 50.59 93.01 20.96
C ILE A 476 51.73 92.51 21.86
N TYR A 477 51.57 92.68 23.18
CA TYR A 477 52.48 92.20 24.21
C TYR A 477 51.72 91.26 25.14
N ASN A 478 52.37 90.17 25.54
CA ASN A 478 51.79 89.25 26.51
C ASN A 478 52.06 89.77 27.92
N TRP A 479 51.15 89.54 28.85
CA TRP A 479 51.33 89.91 30.24
C TRP A 479 50.91 88.76 31.16
N THR A 480 51.52 88.72 32.33
CA THR A 480 51.14 87.84 33.44
C THR A 480 50.98 88.66 34.69
N LEU A 481 49.91 88.41 35.43
CA LEU A 481 49.63 88.97 36.75
C LEU A 481 49.48 87.80 37.72
N GLN A 482 50.32 87.78 38.74
CA GLN A 482 50.26 86.83 39.84
C GLN A 482 50.14 87.59 41.15
N PHE A 483 49.17 87.24 41.99
CA PHE A 483 49.09 87.82 43.32
C PHE A 483 48.45 86.86 44.31
N ASN A 484 48.72 87.10 45.59
CA ASN A 484 48.06 86.45 46.71
C ASN A 484 47.56 87.52 47.68
N THR A 485 46.43 87.27 48.34
CA THR A 485 45.80 88.22 49.26
C THR A 485 45.57 87.57 50.62
N THR A 486 45.27 88.38 51.64
CA THR A 486 44.86 87.87 52.95
C THR A 486 43.55 87.09 52.96
N ALA A 487 42.80 87.07 51.84
CA ALA A 487 41.53 86.37 51.71
C ALA A 487 41.62 85.05 50.92
N SER A 488 42.73 84.72 50.26
CA SER A 488 42.85 83.47 49.49
C SER A 488 43.96 82.57 50.02
N SER A 489 43.70 81.27 50.12
CA SER A 489 44.69 80.24 50.46
C SER A 489 45.54 79.82 49.26
N TYR A 490 45.23 80.29 48.06
CA TYR A 490 45.91 79.94 46.82
C TYR A 490 46.32 81.18 46.02
N THR A 491 47.37 81.03 45.21
CA THR A 491 47.88 82.13 44.37
C THR A 491 46.99 82.30 43.15
N GLN A 492 46.49 83.52 42.91
CA GLN A 492 45.75 83.85 41.72
C GLN A 492 46.71 84.15 40.57
N ASN A 493 46.45 83.54 39.41
CA ASN A 493 47.26 83.66 38.21
C ASN A 493 46.39 84.10 37.03
N PHE A 494 46.74 85.22 36.44
CA PHE A 494 46.12 85.75 35.23
C PHE A 494 47.18 85.95 34.17
N ASN A 495 46.80 85.75 32.92
CA ASN A 495 47.62 86.05 31.77
C ASN A 495 46.74 86.54 30.63
N GLY A 496 47.35 87.27 29.70
CA GLY A 496 46.65 87.78 28.54
C GLY A 496 47.56 88.58 27.65
N PHE A 497 46.95 89.39 26.82
CA PHE A 497 47.67 90.28 25.91
C PHE A 497 47.14 91.70 26.01
N VAL A 498 48.00 92.66 25.70
CA VAL A 498 47.67 94.07 25.61
C VAL A 498 48.15 94.61 24.27
N ASN A 499 47.31 95.39 23.59
CA ASN A 499 47.65 96.02 22.34
C ASN A 499 48.06 97.50 22.55
N ILE A 500 49.21 97.89 22.01
CA ILE A 500 49.67 99.29 22.02
C ILE A 500 49.21 99.97 20.73
N VAL A 501 48.39 101.01 20.87
CA VAL A 501 47.82 101.76 19.74
C VAL A 501 48.27 103.22 19.85
N ARG A 502 49.38 103.60 19.21
CA ARG A 502 49.83 105.00 19.12
C ARG A 502 49.42 105.67 17.82
#